data_AF-A0A2E4UTZ5-F1
#
_entry.id   AF-A0A2E4UTZ5-F1
#
_cell.length_a   1.000
_cell.length_b   1.000
_cell.length_c   1.000
_cell.angle_alpha   90.00
_cell.angle_beta   90.00
_cell.angle_gamma   90.00
#
_symmetry.space_group_name_H-M   'P 1'
#
loop_
_entity.id
_entity.type
_entity.pdbx_description
1 polymer ?
#
loop_
_entity_poly.entity_id
_entity_poly.type
_entity_poly.pdbx_seq_one_letter_code
_entity_poly.pdbx_strand_id
1 'polypeptide(L)'
;MRIENALEGTVCGVDEVGYSPVAGPVVAAAVVLPRGQRSRRLAGLRDSKQLSRERRERFFAEIDAIADVSVAEASVAEIDQLNIYQANRLAMARAVAGLNGAPDVALVDGHFKPDLPCRFENLIKGDERSLSIACASIMAKVTRDRFMTVQGERYPGYAWASNVGYGTEAHHLGLLRFGPTPLHRRSFAPLNSWVTETRIDAFRFVPIVRRVCPAELFELRAGLVAVFDTQRRHLGMLTRGAQGWRIRAYAYTDEMADPAVGEGPLGAVHNRIVREPGLAALTEVVRSA
;
A
#
# COMPACT_ATOMS: atom_id res chain seq x y z
N MET A 1 -8.51 -30.32 10.21
CA MET A 1 -9.95 -30.00 10.34
C MET A 1 -10.13 -28.55 9.90
N ARG A 2 -11.15 -28.23 9.09
CA ARG A 2 -11.45 -26.84 8.70
C ARG A 2 -12.39 -26.28 9.76
N ILE A 3 -12.06 -25.12 10.31
CA ILE A 3 -12.80 -24.49 11.44
C ILE A 3 -14.28 -24.34 11.07
N GLU A 4 -14.57 -24.09 9.80
CA GLU A 4 -15.91 -23.98 9.24
C GLU A 4 -16.78 -25.22 9.49
N ASN A 5 -16.20 -26.43 9.47
CA ASN A 5 -16.95 -27.66 9.65
C ASN A 5 -17.28 -27.96 11.13
N ALA A 6 -16.62 -27.27 12.06
CA ALA A 6 -16.88 -27.40 13.49
C ALA A 6 -17.98 -26.45 13.98
N LEU A 7 -18.47 -25.58 13.09
CA LEU A 7 -19.49 -24.58 13.39
C LEU A 7 -20.82 -25.00 12.77
N GLU A 8 -21.90 -24.78 13.50
CA GLU A 8 -23.26 -24.94 12.99
C GLU A 8 -23.67 -23.71 12.18
N GLY A 9 -24.63 -23.87 11.27
CA GLY A 9 -25.08 -22.78 10.39
C GLY A 9 -24.12 -22.37 9.25
N THR A 10 -24.55 -21.37 8.49
CA THR A 10 -23.82 -20.77 7.38
C THR A 10 -22.64 -19.98 7.92
N VAL A 11 -21.42 -20.36 7.52
CA VAL A 11 -20.18 -19.71 7.96
C VAL A 11 -19.63 -18.86 6.82
N CYS A 12 -19.40 -17.57 7.09
CA CYS A 12 -18.62 -16.71 6.20
C CYS A 12 -17.19 -16.51 6.74
N GLY A 13 -16.23 -16.34 5.84
CA GLY A 13 -14.89 -15.84 6.16
C GLY A 13 -14.77 -14.40 5.71
N VAL A 14 -14.06 -13.59 6.51
CA VAL A 14 -13.91 -12.15 6.30
C VAL A 14 -12.43 -11.78 6.45
N ASP A 15 -11.91 -11.02 5.49
CA ASP A 15 -10.53 -10.49 5.51
C ASP A 15 -10.48 -9.12 4.83
N GLU A 16 -9.47 -8.33 5.15
CA GLU A 16 -9.21 -7.02 4.55
C GLU A 16 -7.87 -6.93 3.81
N VAL A 17 -7.77 -5.93 2.95
CA VAL A 17 -6.51 -5.46 2.39
C VAL A 17 -6.49 -3.94 2.32
N GLY A 18 -5.30 -3.38 2.37
CA GLY A 18 -5.12 -1.94 2.24
C GLY A 18 -5.21 -1.18 3.56
N TYR A 19 -4.95 -1.83 4.69
CA TYR A 19 -4.92 -1.15 5.98
C TYR A 19 -3.82 -0.07 6.05
N SER A 20 -2.58 -0.41 5.70
CA SER A 20 -1.40 0.47 5.87
C SER A 20 -0.98 1.39 4.69
N PRO A 21 -1.36 1.16 3.42
CA PRO A 21 -1.04 2.06 2.31
C PRO A 21 -1.39 3.53 2.60
N VAL A 22 -0.61 4.46 2.02
CA VAL A 22 -0.86 5.90 2.14
C VAL A 22 -1.88 6.40 1.11
N ALA A 23 -2.24 5.56 0.14
CA ALA A 23 -3.25 5.84 -0.87
C ALA A 23 -4.21 4.66 -1.12
N GLY A 24 -5.39 5.00 -1.62
CA GLY A 24 -6.47 4.09 -1.97
C GLY A 24 -7.37 3.70 -0.80
N PRO A 25 -8.49 3.01 -1.08
CA PRO A 25 -9.42 2.55 -0.04
C PRO A 25 -8.83 1.39 0.77
N VAL A 26 -9.51 1.08 1.87
CA VAL A 26 -9.43 -0.23 2.53
C VAL A 26 -10.58 -1.08 1.96
N VAL A 27 -10.25 -2.30 1.55
CA VAL A 27 -11.19 -3.22 0.88
C VAL A 27 -11.30 -4.46 1.74
N ALA A 28 -12.52 -4.89 2.02
CA ALA A 28 -12.80 -6.14 2.70
C ALA A 28 -13.67 -7.04 1.81
N ALA A 29 -13.55 -8.34 2.01
CA ALA A 29 -14.43 -9.31 1.37
C ALA A 29 -15.03 -10.24 2.42
N ALA A 30 -16.25 -10.71 2.15
CA ALA A 30 -16.90 -11.78 2.88
C ALA A 30 -17.20 -12.92 1.89
N VAL A 31 -16.90 -14.15 2.29
CA VAL A 31 -17.07 -15.33 1.42
C VAL A 31 -17.75 -16.45 2.19
N VAL A 32 -18.87 -16.94 1.66
CA VAL A 32 -19.53 -18.17 2.10
C VAL A 32 -19.28 -19.25 1.06
N LEU A 33 -18.68 -20.35 1.51
CA LEU A 33 -18.44 -21.52 0.65
C LEU A 33 -19.62 -22.49 0.70
N PRO A 34 -19.98 -23.15 -0.41
CA PRO A 34 -20.99 -24.19 -0.40
C PRO A 34 -20.63 -25.31 0.59
N ARG A 35 -21.62 -25.75 1.36
CA ARG A 35 -21.49 -26.90 2.26
C ARG A 35 -21.34 -28.18 1.42
N GLY A 36 -20.36 -29.03 1.75
CA GLY A 36 -20.16 -30.31 1.08
C GLY A 36 -18.70 -30.63 0.76
N GLN A 37 -18.48 -31.47 -0.27
CA GLN A 37 -17.13 -31.89 -0.65
C GLN A 37 -16.27 -30.70 -1.07
N ARG A 38 -15.00 -30.75 -0.66
CA ARG A 38 -13.98 -29.75 -1.03
C ARG A 38 -13.98 -29.58 -2.54
N SER A 39 -14.25 -28.37 -3.01
CA SER A 39 -13.96 -28.04 -4.40
C SER A 39 -12.46 -28.25 -4.63
N ARG A 40 -12.10 -29.27 -5.43
CA ARG A 40 -10.71 -29.54 -5.83
C ARG A 40 -10.06 -28.31 -6.48
N ARG A 41 -10.90 -27.41 -7.01
CA ARG A 41 -10.51 -26.11 -7.58
C ARG A 41 -9.80 -25.18 -6.59
N LEU A 42 -10.09 -25.30 -5.28
CA LEU A 42 -9.45 -24.51 -4.22
C LEU A 42 -8.25 -25.23 -3.58
N ALA A 43 -7.75 -26.30 -4.20
CA ALA A 43 -6.55 -26.98 -3.72
C ALA A 43 -5.32 -26.06 -3.81
N GLY A 44 -4.57 -25.96 -2.71
CA GLY A 44 -3.37 -25.12 -2.65
C GLY A 44 -3.63 -23.63 -2.37
N LEU A 45 -4.87 -23.24 -2.01
CA LEU A 45 -5.19 -21.85 -1.65
C LEU A 45 -4.60 -21.42 -0.29
N ARG A 46 -4.15 -22.35 0.55
CA ARG A 46 -3.53 -22.02 1.84
C ARG A 46 -2.32 -21.10 1.61
N ASP A 47 -2.21 -20.08 2.45
CA ASP A 47 -1.19 -19.04 2.38
C ASP A 47 -1.30 -18.14 1.15
N SER A 48 -2.44 -17.45 1.04
CA SER A 48 -2.77 -16.49 -0.03
C SER A 48 -1.68 -15.41 -0.21
N LYS A 49 -0.94 -15.10 0.86
CA LYS A 49 0.12 -14.10 0.90
C LYS A 49 1.37 -14.55 0.13
N GLN A 50 1.66 -15.85 0.06
CA GLN A 50 2.76 -16.43 -0.72
C GLN A 50 2.41 -16.73 -2.20
N LEU A 51 1.15 -16.57 -2.60
CA LEU A 51 0.75 -16.84 -3.98
C LEU A 51 1.24 -15.76 -4.96
N SER A 52 1.69 -16.19 -6.14
CA SER A 52 1.97 -15.29 -7.26
C SER A 52 0.70 -14.59 -7.75
N ARG A 53 0.85 -13.47 -8.47
CA ARG A 53 -0.29 -12.72 -9.01
C ARG A 53 -1.19 -13.61 -9.88
N GLU A 54 -0.59 -14.40 -10.76
CA GLU A 54 -1.31 -15.31 -11.68
C GLU A 54 -2.13 -16.35 -10.90
N ARG A 55 -1.55 -16.90 -9.82
CA ARG A 55 -2.27 -17.86 -8.97
C ARG A 55 -3.44 -17.21 -8.23
N ARG A 56 -3.27 -15.97 -7.73
CA ARG A 56 -4.37 -15.22 -7.08
C ARG A 56 -5.50 -14.94 -8.06
N GLU A 57 -5.18 -14.50 -9.28
CA GLU A 57 -6.16 -14.26 -10.35
C GLU A 57 -6.93 -15.54 -10.72
N ARG A 58 -6.24 -16.68 -10.83
CA ARG A 58 -6.89 -17.99 -11.03
C ARG A 58 -7.85 -18.32 -9.88
N PHE A 59 -7.40 -18.19 -8.63
CA PHE A 59 -8.25 -18.49 -7.48
C PHE A 59 -9.42 -17.51 -7.35
N PHE A 60 -9.23 -16.23 -7.70
CA PHE A 60 -10.31 -15.25 -7.74
C PHE A 60 -11.46 -15.74 -8.62
N ALA A 61 -11.16 -16.16 -9.85
CA ALA A 61 -12.17 -16.70 -10.77
C ALA A 61 -12.81 -18.00 -10.25
N GLU A 62 -12.02 -18.90 -9.65
CA GLU A 62 -12.54 -20.15 -9.09
C GLU A 62 -13.44 -19.93 -7.87
N ILE A 63 -13.14 -18.94 -7.03
CA ILE A 63 -13.95 -18.56 -5.86
C ILE A 63 -15.26 -17.92 -6.33
N ASP A 64 -15.18 -16.93 -7.23
CA ASP A 64 -16.32 -16.21 -7.78
C ASP A 64 -17.33 -17.17 -8.45
N ALA A 65 -16.84 -18.22 -9.11
CA ALA A 65 -17.69 -19.20 -9.77
C ALA A 65 -18.44 -20.16 -8.83
N ILE A 66 -18.03 -20.29 -7.56
CA ILE A 66 -18.57 -21.34 -6.66
C ILE A 66 -19.07 -20.82 -5.32
N ALA A 67 -18.68 -19.62 -4.90
CA ALA A 67 -18.95 -19.10 -3.58
C ALA A 67 -19.95 -17.94 -3.63
N ASP A 68 -20.67 -17.72 -2.53
CA ASP A 68 -21.35 -16.45 -2.32
C ASP A 68 -20.30 -15.45 -1.81
N VAL A 69 -20.06 -14.40 -2.60
CA VAL A 69 -19.00 -13.43 -2.37
C VAL A 69 -19.59 -12.03 -2.36
N SER A 70 -19.16 -11.25 -1.38
CA SER A 70 -19.37 -9.83 -1.35
C SER A 70 -18.05 -9.12 -1.06
N VAL A 71 -17.76 -8.06 -1.83
CA VAL A 71 -16.60 -7.21 -1.66
C VAL A 71 -17.09 -5.79 -1.42
N ALA A 72 -16.57 -5.15 -0.39
CA ALA A 72 -16.93 -3.78 -0.04
C ALA A 72 -15.69 -2.98 0.35
N GLU A 73 -15.81 -1.66 0.26
CA GLU A 73 -14.74 -0.75 0.63
C GLU A 73 -15.19 0.32 1.62
N ALA A 74 -14.20 0.88 2.30
CA ALA A 74 -14.29 2.21 2.88
C ALA A 74 -13.33 3.12 2.12
N SER A 75 -13.90 4.20 1.60
CA SER A 75 -13.23 5.20 0.79
C SER A 75 -12.17 5.95 1.59
N VAL A 76 -11.30 6.68 0.88
CA VAL A 76 -10.30 7.55 1.50
C VAL A 76 -10.95 8.62 2.37
N ALA A 77 -12.09 9.18 1.94
CA ALA A 77 -12.85 10.14 2.74
C ALA A 77 -13.35 9.54 4.06
N GLU A 78 -13.85 8.29 4.03
CA GLU A 78 -14.27 7.58 5.23
C GLU A 78 -13.09 7.22 6.13
N ILE A 79 -11.94 6.85 5.57
CA ILE A 79 -10.70 6.61 6.34
C ILE A 79 -10.27 7.88 7.06
N ASP A 80 -10.24 9.01 6.35
CA ASP A 80 -9.83 10.29 6.94
C ASP A 80 -10.84 10.78 8.00
N GLN A 81 -12.14 10.51 7.83
CA GLN A 81 -13.18 10.88 8.78
C GLN A 81 -13.25 9.96 10.01
N LEU A 82 -13.15 8.65 9.82
CA LEU A 82 -13.43 7.65 10.85
C LEU A 82 -12.16 7.13 11.54
N ASN A 83 -10.98 7.39 10.97
CA ASN A 83 -9.74 6.64 11.16
C ASN A 83 -9.73 5.25 10.49
N ILE A 84 -8.53 4.72 10.24
CA ILE A 84 -8.34 3.46 9.51
C ILE A 84 -8.94 2.24 10.23
N TYR A 85 -8.93 2.20 11.56
CA TYR A 85 -9.47 1.07 12.31
C TYR A 85 -10.99 0.99 12.13
N GLN A 86 -11.69 2.13 12.25
CA GLN A 86 -13.14 2.18 12.09
C GLN A 86 -13.57 2.03 10.63
N ALA A 87 -12.85 2.63 9.69
CA ALA A 87 -13.08 2.44 8.27
C ALA A 87 -12.90 0.97 7.84
N ASN A 88 -11.91 0.27 8.41
CA ASN A 88 -11.75 -1.17 8.18
C ASN A 88 -12.96 -1.97 8.69
N ARG A 89 -13.39 -1.71 9.93
CA ARG A 89 -14.58 -2.34 10.52
C ARG A 89 -15.83 -2.08 9.67
N LEU A 90 -15.98 -0.88 9.13
CA LEU A 90 -17.06 -0.50 8.24
C LEU A 90 -17.02 -1.28 6.92
N ALA A 91 -15.84 -1.39 6.28
CA ALA A 91 -15.68 -2.18 5.07
C ALA A 91 -16.02 -3.67 5.31
N MET A 92 -15.56 -4.25 6.42
CA MET A 92 -15.90 -5.62 6.81
C MET A 92 -17.41 -5.81 7.04
N ALA A 93 -18.05 -4.89 7.75
CA ALA A 93 -19.49 -4.93 8.00
C ALA A 93 -20.31 -4.84 6.70
N ARG A 94 -19.91 -3.96 5.78
CA ARG A 94 -20.51 -3.86 4.45
C ARG A 94 -20.33 -5.12 3.63
N ALA A 95 -19.14 -5.73 3.68
CA ALA A 95 -18.87 -6.96 2.96
C ALA A 95 -19.81 -8.08 3.44
N VAL A 96 -19.96 -8.26 4.76
CA VAL A 96 -20.90 -9.26 5.31
C VAL A 96 -22.35 -8.94 4.95
N ALA A 97 -22.75 -7.67 4.99
CA ALA A 97 -24.12 -7.25 4.66
C ALA A 97 -24.48 -7.44 3.17
N GLY A 98 -23.49 -7.49 2.28
CA GLY A 98 -23.69 -7.69 0.85
C GLY A 98 -23.79 -9.14 0.40
N LEU A 99 -23.67 -10.12 1.31
CA LEU A 99 -23.90 -11.54 1.00
C LEU A 99 -25.38 -11.79 0.64
N ASN A 100 -25.66 -12.84 -0.13
CA ASN A 100 -27.03 -13.16 -0.56
C ASN A 100 -27.95 -13.58 0.60
N GLY A 101 -27.39 -13.94 1.75
CA GLY A 101 -28.11 -14.22 2.98
C GLY A 101 -27.26 -13.91 4.20
N ALA A 102 -27.92 -13.67 5.35
CA ALA A 102 -27.22 -13.44 6.60
C ALA A 102 -26.50 -14.72 7.05
N PRO A 103 -25.17 -14.71 7.23
CA PRO A 103 -24.45 -15.84 7.78
C PRO A 103 -24.78 -16.01 9.27
N ASP A 104 -24.76 -17.24 9.77
CA ASP A 104 -24.94 -17.54 11.19
C ASP A 104 -23.67 -17.22 12.00
N VAL A 105 -22.50 -17.46 11.39
CA VAL A 105 -21.19 -17.18 12.01
C VAL A 105 -20.24 -16.53 11.00
N ALA A 106 -19.55 -15.47 11.42
CA ALA A 106 -18.45 -14.87 10.68
C ALA A 106 -17.08 -15.21 11.30
N LEU A 107 -16.16 -15.76 10.51
CA LEU A 107 -14.75 -15.92 10.86
C LEU A 107 -13.97 -14.72 10.32
N VAL A 108 -13.41 -13.89 11.19
CA VAL A 108 -12.76 -12.62 10.83
C VAL A 108 -11.25 -12.73 11.02
N ASP A 109 -10.44 -12.41 10.00
CA ASP A 109 -8.98 -12.42 10.15
C ASP A 109 -8.50 -11.38 11.17
N GLY A 110 -7.44 -11.72 11.90
CA GLY A 110 -6.79 -10.84 12.84
C GLY A 110 -7.60 -10.59 14.11
N HIS A 111 -7.72 -9.31 14.49
CA HIS A 111 -8.22 -8.87 15.80
C HIS A 111 -9.31 -7.79 15.68
N PHE A 112 -9.81 -7.54 14.47
CA PHE A 112 -10.81 -6.52 14.19
C PHE A 112 -12.18 -6.95 14.67
N LYS A 113 -12.96 -6.01 15.22
CA LYS A 113 -14.27 -6.31 15.81
C LYS A 113 -15.39 -5.62 15.02
N PRO A 114 -15.65 -5.99 13.76
CA PRO A 114 -16.69 -5.33 12.96
C PRO A 114 -18.07 -5.43 13.61
N ASP A 115 -18.91 -4.43 13.38
CA ASP A 115 -20.30 -4.44 13.85
C ASP A 115 -21.13 -5.30 12.90
N LEU A 116 -21.26 -6.59 13.22
CA LEU A 116 -21.95 -7.59 12.40
C LEU A 116 -23.31 -7.98 12.99
N PRO A 117 -24.31 -8.29 12.15
CA PRO A 117 -25.61 -8.76 12.61
C PRO A 117 -25.60 -10.21 13.12
N CYS A 118 -24.47 -10.91 12.99
CA CYS A 118 -24.28 -12.31 13.37
C CYS A 118 -23.16 -12.47 14.40
N ARG A 119 -23.07 -13.67 14.99
CA ARG A 119 -21.94 -14.03 15.85
C ARG A 119 -20.66 -14.02 15.02
N PHE A 120 -19.57 -13.52 15.57
CA PHE A 120 -18.26 -13.60 14.92
C PHE A 120 -17.17 -14.13 15.83
N GLU A 121 -16.15 -14.72 15.21
CA GLU A 121 -14.94 -15.20 15.87
C GLU A 121 -13.71 -14.62 15.16
N ASN A 122 -12.82 -14.02 15.94
CA ASN A 122 -11.54 -13.57 15.42
C ASN A 122 -10.54 -14.71 15.35
N LEU A 123 -9.84 -14.84 14.23
CA LEU A 123 -8.78 -15.81 14.04
C LEU A 123 -7.49 -15.09 13.67
N ILE A 124 -6.52 -15.12 14.59
CA ILE A 124 -5.15 -14.71 14.28
C ILE A 124 -4.60 -15.66 13.21
N LYS A 125 -4.11 -15.08 12.10
CA LYS A 125 -3.67 -15.80 10.89
C LYS A 125 -4.79 -16.71 10.36
N GLY A 126 -5.98 -16.13 10.26
CA GLY A 126 -7.19 -16.81 9.82
C GLY A 126 -7.07 -17.36 8.41
N ASP A 127 -6.35 -16.66 7.52
CA ASP A 127 -6.05 -17.08 6.15
C ASP A 127 -5.27 -18.40 6.05
N GLU A 128 -4.45 -18.73 7.05
CA GLU A 128 -3.72 -20.00 7.13
C GLU A 128 -4.60 -21.15 7.69
N ARG A 129 -5.68 -20.80 8.41
CA ARG A 129 -6.46 -21.72 9.27
C ARG A 129 -7.87 -21.99 8.75
N SER A 130 -8.48 -21.03 8.09
CA SER A 130 -9.83 -21.03 7.52
C SER A 130 -9.74 -20.86 6.01
N LEU A 131 -10.41 -21.76 5.28
CA LEU A 131 -10.50 -21.63 3.83
C LEU A 131 -11.37 -20.44 3.44
N SER A 132 -12.49 -20.18 4.14
CA SER A 132 -13.35 -19.05 3.81
C SER A 132 -12.61 -17.72 4.00
N ILE A 133 -11.80 -17.57 5.06
CA ILE A 133 -10.92 -16.40 5.22
C ILE A 133 -9.88 -16.35 4.10
N ALA A 134 -9.22 -17.46 3.76
CA ALA A 134 -8.26 -17.48 2.65
C ALA A 134 -8.90 -17.05 1.31
N CYS A 135 -10.17 -17.41 1.07
CA CYS A 135 -10.92 -16.97 -0.09
C CYS A 135 -11.20 -15.46 -0.03
N ALA A 136 -11.70 -14.96 1.11
CA ALA A 136 -11.93 -13.53 1.32
C ALA A 136 -10.66 -12.70 1.10
N SER A 137 -9.52 -13.19 1.59
CA SER A 137 -8.19 -12.60 1.37
C SER A 137 -7.88 -12.40 -0.11
N ILE A 138 -8.14 -13.42 -0.94
CA ILE A 138 -7.95 -13.33 -2.40
C ILE A 138 -8.92 -12.33 -3.03
N MET A 139 -10.20 -12.41 -2.69
CA MET A 139 -11.23 -11.53 -3.26
C MET A 139 -10.92 -10.06 -2.95
N ALA A 140 -10.55 -9.74 -1.71
CA ALA A 140 -10.18 -8.39 -1.30
C ALA A 140 -8.88 -7.94 -2.01
N LYS A 141 -7.83 -8.78 -1.99
CA LYS A 141 -6.52 -8.47 -2.55
C LYS A 141 -6.56 -8.19 -4.05
N VAL A 142 -7.15 -9.09 -4.84
CA VAL A 142 -7.20 -8.95 -6.30
C VAL A 142 -8.04 -7.74 -6.68
N THR A 143 -9.19 -7.52 -6.01
CA THR A 143 -10.04 -6.35 -6.25
C THR A 143 -9.29 -5.05 -5.98
N ARG A 144 -8.61 -4.95 -4.83
CA ARG A 144 -7.85 -3.73 -4.49
C ARG A 144 -6.66 -3.50 -5.42
N ASP A 145 -5.93 -4.54 -5.80
CA ASP A 145 -4.78 -4.40 -6.69
C ASP A 145 -5.19 -3.95 -8.10
N ARG A 146 -6.31 -4.48 -8.61
CA ARG A 146 -6.92 -4.02 -9.87
C ARG A 146 -7.34 -2.56 -9.77
N PHE A 147 -8.02 -2.17 -8.69
CA PHE A 147 -8.38 -0.78 -8.43
C PHE A 147 -7.15 0.14 -8.47
N MET A 148 -6.10 -0.18 -7.71
CA MET A 148 -4.89 0.65 -7.66
C MET A 148 -4.16 0.71 -9.00
N THR A 149 -4.20 -0.36 -9.80
CA THR A 149 -3.63 -0.36 -11.16
C THR A 149 -4.35 0.63 -12.06
N VAL A 150 -5.68 0.57 -12.11
CA VAL A 150 -6.51 1.51 -12.91
C VAL A 150 -6.32 2.95 -12.44
N GLN A 151 -6.25 3.17 -11.12
CA GLN A 151 -5.99 4.52 -10.61
C GLN A 151 -4.57 4.99 -10.93
N GLY A 152 -3.60 4.10 -11.07
CA GLY A 152 -2.24 4.43 -11.47
C GLY A 152 -2.13 4.91 -12.92
N GLU A 153 -3.04 4.47 -13.79
CA GLU A 153 -3.17 4.99 -15.15
C GLU A 153 -3.80 6.40 -15.15
N ARG A 154 -4.81 6.61 -14.29
CA ARG A 154 -5.47 7.91 -14.12
C ARG A 154 -4.58 8.96 -13.47
N TYR A 155 -3.73 8.53 -12.53
CA TYR A 155 -2.79 9.38 -11.80
C TYR A 155 -1.38 8.79 -11.96
N PRO A 156 -0.70 9.10 -13.07
CA PRO A 156 0.65 8.60 -13.32
C PRO A 156 1.68 9.21 -12.36
N GLY A 157 2.85 8.56 -12.25
CA GLY A 157 4.00 9.09 -11.49
C GLY A 157 4.10 8.65 -10.03
N TYR A 158 3.08 7.97 -9.48
CA TYR A 158 3.11 7.44 -8.10
C TYR A 158 3.47 5.94 -8.03
N ALA A 159 3.70 5.29 -9.18
CA ALA A 159 4.00 3.86 -9.30
C ALA A 159 2.96 2.90 -8.66
N TRP A 160 1.67 3.28 -8.64
CA TRP A 160 0.63 2.48 -8.00
C TRP A 160 0.38 1.10 -8.64
N ALA A 161 0.72 0.92 -9.91
CA ALA A 161 0.68 -0.39 -10.57
C ALA A 161 1.63 -1.42 -9.90
N SER A 162 2.71 -0.97 -9.26
CA SER A 162 3.67 -1.86 -8.58
C SER A 162 3.57 -1.78 -7.05
N ASN A 163 3.43 -0.57 -6.49
CA ASN A 163 3.40 -0.39 -5.05
C ASN A 163 2.00 -0.43 -4.43
N VAL A 164 0.93 -0.49 -5.22
CA VAL A 164 -0.47 -0.57 -4.76
C VAL A 164 -0.84 0.41 -3.64
N GLY A 165 -0.25 1.61 -3.66
CA GLY A 165 -0.51 2.70 -2.72
C GLY A 165 0.39 2.69 -1.46
N TYR A 166 1.32 1.75 -1.30
CA TYR A 166 2.28 1.78 -0.20
C TYR A 166 3.31 2.90 -0.38
N GLY A 167 3.80 3.49 0.72
CA GLY A 167 4.76 4.60 0.76
C GLY A 167 6.20 4.22 0.37
N THR A 168 6.38 3.74 -0.87
CA THR A 168 7.70 3.45 -1.43
C THR A 168 8.44 4.74 -1.80
N GLU A 169 9.74 4.63 -2.06
CA GLU A 169 10.59 5.73 -2.56
C GLU A 169 9.96 6.39 -3.80
N ALA A 170 9.52 5.59 -4.78
CA ALA A 170 8.85 6.08 -5.99
C ALA A 170 7.51 6.78 -5.70
N HIS A 171 6.73 6.28 -4.74
CA HIS A 171 5.47 6.92 -4.36
C HIS A 171 5.71 8.30 -3.72
N HIS A 172 6.65 8.39 -2.78
CA HIS A 172 6.98 9.67 -2.15
C HIS A 172 7.60 10.66 -3.14
N LEU A 173 8.38 10.18 -4.11
CA LEU A 173 8.84 11.01 -5.21
C LEU A 173 7.66 11.57 -6.01
N GLY A 174 6.69 10.73 -6.40
CA GLY A 174 5.47 11.18 -7.08
C GLY A 174 4.69 12.22 -6.27
N LEU A 175 4.56 12.00 -4.96
CA LEU A 175 3.93 12.93 -4.04
C LEU A 175 4.62 14.31 -3.97
N LEU A 176 5.96 14.34 -3.98
CA LEU A 176 6.68 15.61 -4.04
C LEU A 176 6.52 16.32 -5.38
N ARG A 177 6.45 15.57 -6.48
CA ARG A 177 6.40 16.11 -7.85
C ARG A 177 5.03 16.62 -8.24
N PHE A 178 4.00 15.85 -7.90
CA PHE A 178 2.65 16.01 -8.43
C PHE A 178 1.62 16.35 -7.33
N GLY A 179 2.06 16.37 -6.07
CA GLY A 179 1.20 16.61 -4.92
C GLY A 179 0.28 15.42 -4.57
N PRO A 180 -0.57 15.56 -3.54
CA PRO A 180 -1.54 14.54 -3.18
C PRO A 180 -2.79 14.60 -4.07
N THR A 181 -3.17 13.45 -4.64
CA THR A 181 -4.47 13.25 -5.30
C THR A 181 -5.61 13.00 -4.30
N PRO A 182 -6.89 12.97 -4.74
CA PRO A 182 -8.03 12.60 -3.88
C PRO A 182 -7.95 11.18 -3.29
N LEU A 183 -7.07 10.32 -3.80
CA LEU A 183 -6.88 8.96 -3.28
C LEU A 183 -5.81 8.88 -2.18
N HIS A 184 -5.12 9.97 -1.86
CA HIS A 184 -4.16 9.98 -0.76
C HIS A 184 -4.88 10.22 0.58
N ARG A 185 -4.56 9.39 1.58
CA ARG A 185 -5.11 9.46 2.93
C ARG A 185 -4.43 10.58 3.69
N ARG A 186 -5.06 11.75 3.74
CA ARG A 186 -4.43 12.95 4.29
C ARG A 186 -4.23 12.86 5.80
N SER A 187 -4.98 12.00 6.47
CA SER A 187 -4.82 11.70 7.90
C SER A 187 -3.57 10.89 8.24
N PHE A 188 -2.95 10.21 7.27
CA PHE A 188 -1.79 9.34 7.49
C PHE A 188 -0.49 10.14 7.55
N ALA A 189 0.42 9.78 8.45
CA ALA A 189 1.80 10.22 8.36
C ALA A 189 2.45 9.61 7.10
N PRO A 190 3.29 10.36 6.37
CA PRO A 190 3.75 11.73 6.64
C PRO A 190 2.87 12.83 6.01
N LEU A 191 1.83 12.47 5.26
CA LEU A 191 1.01 13.45 4.53
C LEU A 191 0.35 14.47 5.46
N ASN A 192 -0.08 14.03 6.64
CA ASN A 192 -0.68 14.92 7.64
C ASN A 192 0.28 16.01 8.15
N SER A 193 1.60 15.79 8.15
CA SER A 193 2.59 16.78 8.59
C SER A 193 3.03 17.72 7.46
N TRP A 194 2.86 17.30 6.21
CA TRP A 194 3.25 18.10 5.06
C TRP A 194 2.30 19.29 4.82
N VAL A 195 1.03 19.15 5.16
CA VAL A 195 -0.01 20.18 4.98
C VAL A 195 0.23 21.40 5.87
N THR A 196 0.81 21.21 7.06
CA THR A 196 1.14 22.31 7.98
C THR A 196 2.38 23.12 7.57
N GLU A 197 3.26 22.55 6.75
CA GLU A 197 4.56 23.17 6.42
C GLU A 197 4.62 23.89 5.07
N THR A 198 3.57 23.86 4.25
CA THR A 198 3.43 24.57 2.95
C THR A 198 4.76 24.81 2.20
N ARG A 199 5.44 23.73 1.77
CA ARG A 199 6.68 23.83 0.98
C ARG A 199 6.75 22.97 -0.27
N ILE A 200 5.80 22.06 -0.49
CA ILE A 200 5.85 21.11 -1.61
C ILE A 200 5.85 21.84 -2.96
N ASP A 201 5.02 22.88 -3.08
CA ASP A 201 4.89 23.66 -4.33
C ASP A 201 6.18 24.43 -4.70
N ALA A 202 7.14 24.56 -3.78
CA ALA A 202 8.41 25.24 -4.04
C ALA A 202 9.51 24.31 -4.55
N PHE A 203 9.31 22.99 -4.52
CA PHE A 203 10.28 22.02 -5.01
C PHE A 203 10.24 21.93 -6.52
N ARG A 204 11.41 21.79 -7.14
CA ARG A 204 11.59 21.80 -8.59
C ARG A 204 12.22 20.50 -9.07
N PHE A 205 11.66 19.92 -10.12
CA PHE A 205 12.08 18.64 -10.68
C PHE A 205 12.55 18.82 -12.11
N VAL A 206 13.62 19.60 -12.29
CA VAL A 206 14.09 20.09 -13.59
C VAL A 206 15.44 19.48 -13.96
N PRO A 207 15.81 19.45 -15.26
CA PRO A 207 17.15 19.09 -15.69
C PRO A 207 18.23 19.98 -15.06
N ILE A 208 19.32 19.37 -14.60
CA ILE A 208 20.50 20.07 -14.05
C ILE A 208 21.75 19.56 -14.76
N VAL A 209 22.34 20.41 -15.59
CA VAL A 209 23.52 20.09 -16.42
C VAL A 209 24.85 20.57 -15.82
N ARG A 210 24.83 21.13 -14.60
CA ARG A 210 26.01 21.66 -13.91
C ARG A 210 26.17 21.01 -12.54
N ARG A 211 27.40 21.01 -12.00
CA ARG A 211 27.63 20.60 -10.61
C ARG A 211 26.93 21.58 -9.67
N VAL A 212 26.20 21.05 -8.69
CA VAL A 212 25.55 21.81 -7.63
C VAL A 212 25.81 21.13 -6.29
N CYS A 213 25.87 21.92 -5.23
CA CYS A 213 25.99 21.40 -3.87
C CYS A 213 24.59 21.13 -3.30
N PRO A 214 24.40 20.02 -2.57
CA PRO A 214 23.26 19.85 -1.68
C PRO A 214 23.16 21.04 -0.72
N ALA A 215 21.95 21.46 -0.39
CA ALA A 215 21.70 22.60 0.49
C ALA A 215 20.50 22.41 1.42
N GLU A 216 19.50 21.61 1.04
CA GLU A 216 18.30 21.37 1.84
C GLU A 216 17.97 19.87 1.87
N LEU A 217 17.57 19.38 3.04
CA LEU A 217 17.09 18.02 3.26
C LEU A 217 15.64 18.09 3.72
N PHE A 218 14.79 17.21 3.17
CA PHE A 218 13.38 17.13 3.53
C PHE A 218 13.03 15.69 3.90
N GLU A 219 12.69 15.43 5.16
CA GLU A 219 12.33 14.09 5.61
C GLU A 219 10.96 13.71 5.08
N LEU A 220 10.93 12.68 4.23
CA LEU A 220 9.69 12.16 3.67
C LEU A 220 9.02 11.21 4.65
N ARG A 221 9.80 10.31 5.23
CA ARG A 221 9.39 9.44 6.33
C ARG A 221 10.65 8.91 7.01
N ALA A 222 10.47 8.21 8.13
CA ALA A 222 11.57 7.50 8.77
C ALA A 222 12.34 6.65 7.76
N GLY A 223 13.63 6.98 7.60
CA GLY A 223 14.55 6.30 6.69
C GLY A 223 14.51 6.73 5.22
N LEU A 224 13.81 7.82 4.87
CA LEU A 224 13.74 8.36 3.51
C LEU A 224 13.74 9.90 3.54
N VAL A 225 14.79 10.51 2.96
CA VAL A 225 14.98 11.96 2.95
C VAL A 225 15.26 12.42 1.53
N ALA A 226 14.56 13.45 1.06
CA ALA A 226 14.82 14.09 -0.23
C ALA A 226 15.93 15.14 -0.11
N VAL A 227 16.75 15.26 -1.16
CA VAL A 227 17.90 16.16 -1.22
C VAL A 227 17.66 17.23 -2.29
N PHE A 228 17.85 18.49 -1.91
CA PHE A 228 17.68 19.64 -2.80
C PHE A 228 18.90 20.57 -2.79
N ASP A 229 19.08 21.34 -3.86
CA ASP A 229 20.02 22.45 -3.90
C ASP A 229 19.45 23.75 -3.31
N THR A 230 20.23 24.83 -3.34
CA THR A 230 19.81 26.16 -2.84
C THR A 230 18.65 26.78 -3.61
N GLN A 231 18.35 26.28 -4.81
CA GLN A 231 17.22 26.70 -5.64
C GLN A 231 16.04 25.73 -5.54
N ARG A 232 16.06 24.83 -4.54
CA ARG A 232 15.05 23.79 -4.30
C ARG A 232 14.85 22.83 -5.47
N ARG A 233 15.89 22.63 -6.29
CA ARG A 233 15.88 21.61 -7.32
C ARG A 233 16.29 20.27 -6.74
N HIS A 234 15.52 19.24 -7.04
CA HIS A 234 15.75 17.90 -6.50
C HIS A 234 16.99 17.26 -7.10
N LEU A 235 17.83 16.69 -6.25
CA LEU A 235 19.11 16.08 -6.62
C LEU A 235 19.13 14.56 -6.45
N GLY A 236 18.25 14.03 -5.61
CA GLY A 236 18.38 12.67 -5.11
C GLY A 236 17.66 12.43 -3.79
N MET A 237 17.85 11.24 -3.25
CA MET A 237 17.35 10.83 -1.95
C MET A 237 18.44 10.19 -1.10
N LEU A 238 18.27 10.26 0.22
CA LEU A 238 18.97 9.43 1.19
C LEU A 238 18.02 8.33 1.66
N THR A 239 18.46 7.09 1.53
CA THR A 239 17.69 5.90 1.94
C THR A 239 18.42 5.17 3.06
N ARG A 240 17.73 4.89 4.16
CA ARG A 240 18.32 4.13 5.27
C ARG A 240 18.35 2.64 4.95
N GLY A 241 19.55 2.06 4.97
CA GLY A 241 19.78 0.62 4.89
C GLY A 241 20.48 0.08 6.14
N ALA A 242 20.85 -1.20 6.11
CA ALA A 242 21.52 -1.87 7.23
C ALA A 242 22.90 -1.27 7.56
N GLN A 243 23.61 -0.72 6.57
CA GLN A 243 24.98 -0.19 6.71
C GLN A 243 25.02 1.34 6.89
N GLY A 244 23.87 2.00 7.07
CA GLY A 244 23.76 3.46 7.15
C GLY A 244 22.88 4.03 6.06
N TRP A 245 23.08 5.32 5.73
CA TRP A 245 22.28 6.04 4.75
C TRP A 245 22.95 6.03 3.39
N ARG A 246 22.22 5.66 2.35
CA ARG A 246 22.73 5.53 0.99
C ARG A 246 22.23 6.66 0.10
N ILE A 247 23.13 7.24 -0.69
CA ILE A 247 22.80 8.28 -1.67
C ILE A 247 22.21 7.64 -2.93
N ARG A 248 20.98 8.02 -3.27
CA ARG A 248 20.34 7.77 -4.57
C ARG A 248 20.37 9.07 -5.37
N ALA A 249 21.11 9.07 -6.48
CA ALA A 249 21.20 10.24 -7.35
C ALA A 249 20.10 10.18 -8.41
N TYR A 250 19.57 11.34 -8.77
CA TYR A 250 18.56 11.46 -9.82
C TYR A 250 18.90 12.55 -10.82
N ALA A 251 18.66 12.26 -12.10
CA ALA A 251 18.62 13.23 -13.18
C ALA A 251 17.24 13.27 -13.83
N TYR A 252 16.89 14.43 -14.37
CA TYR A 252 15.63 14.66 -15.08
C TYR A 252 15.93 15.03 -16.52
N THR A 253 15.22 14.42 -17.47
CA THR A 253 15.24 14.83 -18.89
C THR A 253 14.28 15.99 -19.14
N ASP A 254 13.14 15.98 -18.44
CA ASP A 254 12.15 17.05 -18.34
C ASP A 254 11.37 16.90 -17.02
N GLU A 255 10.42 17.82 -16.77
CA GLU A 255 9.66 17.87 -15.51
C GLU A 255 8.68 16.71 -15.29
N MET A 256 8.25 16.04 -16.38
CA MET A 256 7.20 15.02 -16.37
C MET A 256 7.76 13.59 -16.46
N ALA A 257 8.96 13.41 -17.01
CA ALA A 257 9.61 12.11 -17.14
C ALA A 257 10.02 11.50 -15.78
N ASP A 258 10.05 10.17 -15.69
CA ASP A 258 10.67 9.50 -14.56
C ASP A 258 12.18 9.80 -14.51
N PRO A 259 12.76 10.02 -13.32
CA PRO A 259 14.18 10.36 -13.24
C PRO A 259 15.07 9.17 -13.62
N ALA A 260 16.18 9.48 -14.28
CA ALA A 260 17.29 8.54 -14.44
C ALA A 260 18.00 8.36 -13.09
N VAL A 261 18.10 7.10 -12.64
CA VAL A 261 18.71 6.74 -11.35
C VAL A 261 20.21 6.57 -11.50
N GLY A 262 20.98 7.18 -10.59
CA GLY A 262 22.44 7.13 -10.61
C GLY A 262 23.09 8.20 -11.47
N GLU A 263 22.30 9.08 -12.07
CA GLU A 263 22.75 10.19 -12.90
C GLU A 263 22.58 11.55 -12.19
N GLY A 264 22.99 12.61 -12.87
CA GLY A 264 22.77 13.99 -12.44
C GLY A 264 23.85 14.49 -11.49
N PRO A 265 23.59 15.58 -10.75
CA PRO A 265 24.60 16.26 -9.94
C PRO A 265 25.25 15.39 -8.86
N LEU A 266 24.55 14.35 -8.39
CA LEU A 266 25.04 13.41 -7.38
C LEU A 266 25.48 12.06 -7.97
N GLY A 267 25.52 11.90 -9.31
CA GLY A 267 25.80 10.62 -9.96
C GLY A 267 27.14 10.01 -9.56
N ALA A 268 28.20 10.82 -9.44
CA ALA A 268 29.53 10.37 -9.01
C ALA A 268 29.58 9.78 -7.60
N VAL A 269 28.59 10.08 -6.75
CA VAL A 269 28.48 9.57 -5.38
C VAL A 269 27.27 8.64 -5.21
N HIS A 270 26.66 8.19 -6.30
CA HIS A 270 25.58 7.23 -6.24
C HIS A 270 26.00 5.96 -5.48
N ASN A 271 25.11 5.48 -4.61
CA ASN A 271 25.32 4.35 -3.70
C ASN A 271 26.41 4.52 -2.63
N ARG A 272 27.11 5.66 -2.55
CA ARG A 272 28.00 5.94 -1.42
C ARG A 272 27.19 6.06 -0.12
N ILE A 273 27.84 5.69 0.98
CA ILE A 273 27.25 5.71 2.31
C ILE A 273 27.59 7.02 3.01
N VAL A 274 26.58 7.62 3.63
CA VAL A 274 26.68 8.69 4.61
C VAL A 274 26.28 8.12 5.98
N ARG A 275 27.03 8.47 7.02
CA ARG A 275 26.79 7.96 8.39
C ARG A 275 25.44 8.41 8.93
N GLU A 276 25.08 9.65 8.64
CA GLU A 276 23.89 10.34 9.15
C GLU A 276 23.23 11.14 8.03
N PRO A 277 21.89 11.33 8.06
CA PRO A 277 21.17 12.11 7.05
C PRO A 277 21.35 13.61 7.37
N GLY A 278 22.57 14.12 7.17
CA GLY A 278 22.93 15.49 7.49
C GLY A 278 23.61 16.18 6.31
N LEU A 279 23.34 17.49 6.17
CA LEU A 279 23.89 18.28 5.07
C LEU A 279 25.43 18.31 5.08
N ALA A 280 26.04 18.39 6.26
CA ALA A 280 27.49 18.37 6.43
C ALA A 280 28.10 17.04 5.94
N ALA A 281 27.55 15.91 6.39
CA ALA A 281 28.01 14.57 5.99
C ALA A 281 27.85 14.33 4.49
N LEU A 282 26.71 14.76 3.92
CA LEU A 282 26.48 14.66 2.48
C LEU A 282 27.46 15.53 1.68
N THR A 283 27.71 16.76 2.14
CA THR A 283 28.65 17.68 1.48
C THR A 283 30.08 17.14 1.48
N GLU A 284 30.51 16.51 2.56
CA GLU A 284 31.82 15.84 2.66
C GLU A 284 31.96 14.72 1.63
N VAL A 285 30.94 13.86 1.49
CA VAL A 285 30.94 12.78 0.49
C VAL A 285 30.96 13.34 -0.93
N VAL A 286 30.23 14.42 -1.20
CA VAL A 286 30.19 15.07 -2.52
C VAL A 286 31.52 15.76 -2.88
N ARG A 287 32.24 16.33 -1.91
CA ARG A 287 33.55 16.97 -2.11
C ARG A 287 34.68 15.99 -2.32
N SER A 288 34.55 14.77 -1.79
CA SER A 288 35.56 13.70 -1.91
C SER A 288 35.43 12.86 -3.19
N ALA A 289 34.56 13.25 -4.12
CA ALA A 289 34.32 12.62 -5.41
C ALA A 289 34.59 13.59 -6.56
#